data_AF-A0A935BYA8-F1
#
_entry.id   AF-A0A935BYA8-F1
#
_cell.length_a   1.000
_cell.length_b   1.000
_cell.length_c   1.000
_cell.angle_alpha   90.00
_cell.angle_beta   90.00
_cell.angle_gamma   90.00
#
_symmetry.space_group_name_H-M   'P 1'
#
loop_
_entity.id
_entity.type
_entity.pdbx_description
1 polymer ?
#
loop_
_entity_poly.entity_id
_entity_poly.type
_entity_poly.pdbx_seq_one_letter_code
_entity_poly.pdbx_strand_id
1 'polypeptide(L)'
;MNETNKKKQWSSMVRHVKFLIFIAFLVTGIRAVDYLPPAGAQAKVDFKRDIEPIFAAHCYQCHGAKKASGQLRLDLKGSAMRAAFPVRL
;
A
#
# COMPACT_ATOMS: atom_id res chain seq x y z
N MET A 1 43.26 -26.84 -43.03
CA MET A 1 42.38 -25.85 -42.34
C MET A 1 43.17 -25.22 -41.20
N ASN A 2 43.25 -23.88 -41.12
CA ASN A 2 44.21 -23.18 -40.26
C ASN A 2 43.58 -22.62 -38.97
N GLU A 3 44.42 -22.47 -37.94
CA GLU A 3 44.01 -22.04 -36.60
C GLU A 3 43.42 -20.62 -36.54
N THR A 4 43.73 -19.78 -37.52
CA THR A 4 43.21 -18.40 -37.63
C THR A 4 41.72 -18.38 -37.95
N ASN A 5 41.23 -19.34 -38.75
CA ASN A 5 39.81 -19.48 -39.06
C ASN A 5 39.01 -19.90 -37.80
N LYS A 6 39.56 -20.84 -37.01
CA LYS A 6 38.95 -21.32 -35.75
C LYS A 6 38.82 -20.20 -34.70
N LYS A 7 39.86 -19.37 -34.53
CA LYS A 7 39.84 -18.21 -33.61
C LYS A 7 38.88 -17.11 -34.08
N LYS A 8 38.81 -16.86 -35.39
CA LYS A 8 37.89 -15.88 -36.00
C LYS A 8 36.43 -16.33 -35.87
N GLN A 9 36.14 -17.61 -36.05
CA GLN A 9 34.80 -18.17 -35.83
C GLN A 9 34.39 -18.14 -34.35
N TRP A 10 35.30 -18.48 -33.43
CA TRP A 10 35.04 -18.43 -31.99
C TRP A 10 34.73 -17.00 -31.53
N SER A 11 35.53 -16.01 -31.93
CA SER A 11 35.33 -14.63 -31.50
C SER A 11 34.07 -14.01 -32.09
N SER A 12 33.66 -14.40 -33.31
CA SER A 12 32.37 -13.99 -33.87
C SER A 12 31.20 -14.59 -33.10
N MET A 13 31.27 -15.88 -32.77
CA MET A 13 30.22 -16.56 -32.02
C MET A 13 30.04 -15.97 -30.61
N VAL A 14 31.15 -15.74 -29.88
CA VAL A 14 31.10 -15.17 -28.53
C VAL A 14 30.62 -13.71 -28.52
N ARG A 15 30.91 -12.93 -29.58
CA ARG A 15 30.40 -11.55 -29.69
C ARG A 15 28.88 -11.50 -29.79
N HIS A 16 28.27 -12.35 -30.61
CA HIS A 16 26.82 -12.37 -30.77
C HIS A 16 26.14 -12.96 -29.53
N VAL A 17 26.69 -14.02 -28.92
CA VAL A 17 26.17 -14.59 -27.68
C VAL A 17 26.18 -13.57 -26.54
N LYS A 18 27.26 -12.80 -26.38
CA LYS A 18 27.34 -11.72 -25.37
C LYS A 18 26.33 -10.60 -25.65
N PHE A 19 26.12 -10.25 -26.93
CA PHE A 19 25.16 -9.22 -27.33
C PHE A 19 23.71 -9.66 -27.05
N LEU A 20 23.38 -10.92 -27.32
CA LEU A 20 22.07 -11.51 -27.04
C LEU A 20 21.78 -11.60 -25.53
N ILE A 21 22.77 -11.95 -24.72
CA ILE A 21 22.64 -11.98 -23.25
C ILE A 21 22.42 -10.56 -22.68
N PHE A 22 23.10 -9.55 -23.23
CA PHE A 22 22.94 -8.16 -22.79
C PHE A 22 21.55 -7.58 -23.11
N ILE A 23 21.02 -7.87 -24.31
CA ILE A 23 19.65 -7.47 -24.71
C ILE A 23 18.60 -8.18 -23.85
N ALA A 24 18.79 -9.48 -23.58
CA ALA A 24 17.87 -10.22 -22.71
C ALA A 24 17.79 -9.60 -21.31
N PHE A 25 18.93 -9.15 -20.75
CA PHE A 25 18.98 -8.51 -19.43
C PHE A 25 18.27 -7.14 -19.37
N LEU A 26 18.28 -6.38 -20.47
CA LEU A 26 17.53 -5.12 -20.58
C LEU A 26 16.00 -5.34 -20.64
N VAL A 27 15.54 -6.46 -21.21
CA VAL A 27 14.10 -6.73 -21.39
C VAL A 27 13.44 -7.32 -20.14
N THR A 28 14.18 -7.99 -19.25
CA THR A 28 13.64 -8.60 -18.01
C THR A 28 13.67 -7.71 -16.77
N GLY A 29 14.29 -6.52 -16.80
CA GLY A 29 14.46 -5.66 -15.62
C GLY A 29 13.23 -4.87 -15.13
N ILE A 30 12.16 -4.74 -15.92
CA ILE A 30 11.02 -3.84 -15.62
C ILE A 30 9.72 -4.64 -15.48
N ARG A 31 9.54 -5.36 -14.38
CA ARG A 31 8.27 -6.07 -14.07
C ARG A 31 7.74 -5.84 -12.65
N ALA A 32 8.40 -4.97 -11.87
CA ALA A 32 8.05 -4.75 -10.46
C ALA A 32 7.23 -3.47 -10.22
N VAL A 33 7.03 -2.61 -11.22
CA VAL A 33 6.37 -1.30 -11.05
C VAL A 33 4.84 -1.37 -11.07
N ASP A 34 4.26 -2.46 -11.59
CA ASP A 34 2.80 -2.58 -11.78
C ASP A 34 2.04 -3.04 -10.52
N TYR A 35 2.74 -3.49 -9.48
CA TYR A 35 2.12 -4.00 -8.25
C TYR A 35 1.98 -2.94 -7.14
N LEU A 36 2.47 -1.72 -7.34
CA LEU A 36 2.26 -0.66 -6.35
C LEU A 36 0.90 -0.01 -6.59
N PRO A 37 -0.03 -0.05 -5.63
CA PRO A 37 -1.24 0.76 -5.72
C PRO A 37 -0.82 2.24 -5.84
N PRO A 38 -1.55 3.04 -6.63
CA PRO A 38 -1.23 4.46 -6.78
C PRO A 38 -1.20 5.11 -5.39
N ALA A 39 -0.09 5.77 -5.06
CA ALA A 39 0.08 6.51 -3.82
C ALA A 39 -1.02 7.59 -3.75
N GLY A 40 -2.07 7.33 -2.97
CA GLY A 40 -3.24 8.20 -2.87
C GLY A 40 -4.59 7.49 -2.94
N ALA A 41 -4.65 6.21 -3.33
CA ALA A 41 -5.89 5.43 -3.27
C ALA A 41 -6.17 4.91 -1.85
N GLN A 42 -6.25 5.82 -0.87
CA GLN A 42 -6.82 5.46 0.43
C GLN A 42 -8.33 5.37 0.25
N ALA A 43 -8.90 4.16 0.42
CA ALA A 43 -10.34 3.98 0.40
C ALA A 43 -10.97 4.94 1.43
N LYS A 44 -12.03 5.65 1.02
CA LYS A 44 -12.72 6.58 1.92
C LYS A 44 -13.24 5.81 3.14
N VAL A 45 -12.79 6.24 4.32
CA VAL A 45 -13.27 5.71 5.59
C VAL A 45 -14.76 6.06 5.73
N ASP A 46 -15.57 5.04 5.98
CA ASP A 46 -16.99 5.17 6.28
C ASP A 46 -17.23 4.93 7.77
N PHE A 47 -17.87 5.87 8.46
CA PHE A 47 -18.04 5.78 9.90
C PHE A 47 -18.85 4.55 10.32
N LYS A 48 -19.95 4.24 9.61
CA LYS A 48 -20.84 3.15 10.01
C LYS A 48 -20.20 1.78 9.76
N ARG A 49 -19.50 1.63 8.65
CA ARG A 49 -18.82 0.38 8.29
C ARG A 49 -17.53 0.17 9.08
N ASP A 50 -16.73 1.23 9.22
CA ASP A 50 -15.32 1.09 9.65
C ASP A 50 -15.11 1.50 11.13
N ILE A 51 -15.90 2.41 11.69
CA ILE A 51 -15.66 3.02 13.02
C ILE A 51 -16.70 2.59 14.06
N GLU A 52 -18.00 2.63 13.72
CA GLU A 52 -19.10 2.30 14.61
C GLU A 52 -18.98 0.92 15.26
N PRO A 53 -18.57 -0.16 14.55
CA PRO A 53 -18.40 -1.47 15.17
C PRO A 53 -17.34 -1.50 16.28
N ILE A 54 -16.27 -0.71 16.12
CA ILE A 54 -15.20 -0.58 17.11
C ILE A 54 -15.74 0.10 18.37
N PHE A 55 -16.51 1.17 18.21
CA PHE A 55 -17.12 1.86 19.35
C PHE A 55 -18.19 1.01 20.03
N ALA A 56 -18.95 0.22 19.27
CA ALA A 56 -19.92 -0.71 19.82
C ALA A 56 -19.25 -1.80 20.66
N ALA A 57 -18.13 -2.35 20.19
CA ALA A 57 -17.39 -3.40 20.89
C ALA A 57 -16.75 -2.90 22.20
N HIS A 58 -16.13 -1.71 22.17
CA HIS A 58 -15.24 -1.29 23.26
C HIS A 58 -15.71 -0.06 24.05
N CYS A 59 -16.52 0.82 23.47
CA CYS A 59 -16.77 2.15 24.03
C CYS A 59 -18.20 2.35 24.53
N TYR A 60 -19.21 1.87 23.80
CA TYR A 60 -20.63 2.10 24.12
C TYR A 60 -21.10 1.43 25.40
N GLN A 61 -20.34 0.45 25.91
CA GLN A 61 -20.60 -0.15 27.24
C GLN A 61 -20.58 0.91 28.35
N CYS A 62 -19.70 1.92 28.21
CA CYS A 62 -19.53 2.98 29.21
C CYS A 62 -19.88 4.38 28.70
N HIS A 63 -19.86 4.61 27.39
CA HIS A 63 -20.06 5.91 26.71
C HIS A 63 -21.11 5.84 25.59
N GLY A 64 -22.16 5.05 25.80
CA GLY A 64 -23.27 4.85 24.85
C GLY A 64 -24.60 5.37 25.38
N ALA A 65 -25.69 5.07 24.68
CA ALA A 65 -27.03 5.54 25.03
C ALA A 65 -27.48 5.14 26.45
N LYS A 66 -27.11 3.94 26.89
CA LYS A 66 -27.52 3.37 28.18
C LYS A 66 -26.70 3.90 29.36
N LYS A 67 -25.44 4.25 29.13
CA LYS A 67 -24.50 4.72 30.15
C LYS A 67 -23.56 5.73 29.52
N ALA A 68 -23.56 6.96 30.04
CA ALA A 68 -22.73 8.07 29.60
C ALA A 68 -21.74 8.47 30.70
N SER A 69 -20.81 7.58 30.99
CA SER A 69 -19.78 7.79 32.02
C SER A 69 -18.99 9.06 31.72
N GLY A 70 -18.71 9.86 32.74
CA GLY A 70 -18.00 11.14 32.57
C GLY A 70 -18.72 12.15 31.67
N GLN A 71 -20.06 12.04 31.54
CA GLN A 71 -20.88 12.89 30.65
C GLN A 71 -20.49 12.77 29.17
N LEU A 72 -19.82 11.69 28.79
CA LEU A 72 -19.35 11.43 27.43
C LEU A 72 -20.25 10.42 26.72
N ARG A 73 -20.73 10.82 25.53
CA ARG A 73 -21.58 10.04 24.61
C ARG A 73 -20.89 9.96 23.25
N LEU A 74 -20.47 8.76 22.84
CA LEU A 74 -19.74 8.52 21.58
C LEU A 74 -20.63 7.96 20.46
N ASP A 75 -21.86 7.60 20.77
CA ASP A 75 -22.88 7.12 19.82
C ASP A 75 -23.60 8.29 19.12
N LEU A 76 -23.55 9.49 19.69
CA LEU A 76 -24.07 10.71 19.08
C LEU A 76 -22.95 11.61 18.62
N LYS A 77 -22.92 11.90 17.31
CA LYS A 77 -21.93 12.80 16.68
C LYS A 77 -21.80 14.13 17.44
N GLY A 78 -22.92 14.78 17.76
CA GLY A 78 -22.92 16.08 18.43
C GLY A 78 -22.27 16.05 19.81
N SER A 79 -22.50 14.99 20.58
CA SER A 79 -21.93 14.84 21.93
C SER A 79 -20.47 14.37 21.88
N ALA A 80 -20.12 13.50 20.93
CA ALA A 80 -18.74 13.04 20.73
C ALA A 80 -17.81 14.19 20.34
N MET A 81 -18.26 15.08 19.44
CA MET A 81 -17.46 16.20 18.97
C MET A 81 -17.23 17.28 20.04
N ARG A 82 -18.20 17.50 20.94
CA ARG A 82 -18.05 18.45 22.06
C ARG A 82 -16.96 18.02 23.05
N ALA A 83 -16.77 16.71 23.22
CA ALA A 83 -15.72 16.18 24.08
C ALA A 83 -14.36 16.07 23.36
N ALA A 84 -14.36 15.73 22.07
CA ALA A 84 -13.14 15.60 21.27
C ALA A 84 -12.49 16.96 20.93
N PHE A 85 -13.29 18.02 20.85
CA PHE A 85 -12.83 19.39 20.66
C PHE A 85 -13.50 20.29 21.71
N PRO A 86 -12.80 20.65 22.81
CA PRO A 86 -13.28 21.72 23.66
C PRO A 86 -13.27 23.00 22.81
N VAL A 87 -14.46 23.46 22.40
CA VAL A 87 -14.60 24.82 21.88
C VAL A 87 -14.26 25.72 23.06
N ARG A 88 -13.02 26.20 23.09
CA ARG A 88 -12.57 27.20 24.05
C ARG A 88 -13.26 28.51 23.69
N LEU A 89 -14.43 28.72 24.27
CA LEU A 89 -15.03 30.04 24.43
C LEU A 89 -14.29 30.78 25.54
#